data_AF-A0A925NV56-F1
#
_entry.id   AF-A0A925NV56-F1
#
_cell.length_a   1.000
_cell.length_b   1.000
_cell.length_c   1.000
_cell.angle_alpha   90.00
_cell.angle_beta   90.00
_cell.angle_gamma   90.00
#
_symmetry.space_group_name_H-M   'P 1'
#
loop_
_entity.id
_entity.type
_entity.pdbx_description
1 polymer ?
#
loop_
_entity_poly.entity_id
_entity_poly.type
_entity_poly.pdbx_seq_one_letter_code
_entity_poly.pdbx_strand_id
1 'polypeptide(L)'
;MNRTQKPTLKVARILIVSLLGGLVLFTATVIGLRTAGSSPPPSQLAPGQSNVLLLALVGLCVVETPLFFLVPRMILRSYAAKWAAARSDDERETVVLTALQVVAIIRGAFVEGIGLFGCVIYMISGEPLALIAPGVAIAVMIGLIPTREKQEALTRRLSSPT
;
A
#
# COMPACT_ATOMS: atom_id res chain seq x y z
N MET A 1 5.32 28.91 -18.81
CA MET A 1 6.55 28.13 -18.58
C MET A 1 6.28 27.19 -17.39
N ASN A 2 5.90 25.93 -17.65
CA ASN A 2 5.62 24.97 -16.57
C ASN A 2 6.95 24.49 -15.98
N ARG A 3 7.25 24.85 -14.73
CA ARG A 3 8.36 24.25 -13.99
C ARG A 3 8.03 22.78 -13.76
N THR A 4 8.65 21.88 -14.52
CA THR A 4 8.57 20.44 -14.29
C THR A 4 9.17 20.15 -12.91
N GLN A 5 8.30 19.89 -11.93
CA GLN A 5 8.72 19.64 -10.56
C GLN A 5 9.52 18.32 -10.52
N LYS A 6 10.81 18.38 -10.16
CA LYS A 6 11.65 17.19 -10.01
C LYS A 6 11.01 16.28 -8.93
N PRO A 7 10.82 14.98 -9.20
CA PRO A 7 10.33 14.05 -8.19
C PRO A 7 11.31 14.04 -7.03
N THR A 8 10.79 14.01 -5.79
CA THR A 8 11.65 13.98 -4.59
C THR A 8 11.24 12.84 -3.69
N LEU A 9 12.22 12.27 -2.98
CA LEU A 9 11.98 11.25 -1.96
C LEU A 9 11.00 11.75 -0.88
N LYS A 10 11.00 13.06 -0.59
CA LYS A 10 10.07 13.70 0.35
C LYS A 10 8.61 13.51 -0.09
N VAL A 11 8.31 13.72 -1.37
CA VAL A 11 6.95 13.52 -1.91
C VAL A 11 6.51 12.08 -1.73
N ALA A 12 7.34 11.10 -2.11
CA ALA A 12 7.00 9.69 -1.95
C ALA A 12 6.76 9.30 -0.48
N ARG A 13 7.56 9.83 0.46
CA ARG A 13 7.36 9.62 1.90
C ARG A 13 6.05 10.22 2.39
N ILE A 14 5.75 11.46 2.00
CA ILE A 14 4.51 12.13 2.37
C ILE A 14 3.32 11.31 1.91
N LEU A 15 3.32 10.83 0.66
CA LEU A 15 2.22 10.02 0.14
C LEU A 15 2.02 8.72 0.93
N ILE A 16 3.08 7.97 1.23
CA ILE A 16 2.96 6.73 2.01
C ILE A 16 2.53 7.00 3.45
N VAL A 17 3.05 8.06 4.07
CA VAL A 17 2.64 8.46 5.43
C VAL A 17 1.18 8.93 5.45
N SER A 18 0.71 9.61 4.41
CA SER A 18 -0.70 10.00 4.26
C SER A 18 -1.63 8.78 4.14
N LEU A 19 -1.27 7.78 3.32
CA LEU A 19 -2.04 6.53 3.21
C LEU A 19 -2.05 5.78 4.55
N LEU A 20 -0.88 5.67 5.20
CA LEU A 20 -0.76 5.03 6.51
C LEU A 20 -1.61 5.76 7.57
N GLY A 21 -1.54 7.09 7.60
CA GLY A 21 -2.33 7.92 8.50
C GLY A 21 -3.83 7.76 8.26
N GLY A 22 -4.26 7.70 6.99
CA GLY A 22 -5.64 7.43 6.60
C GLY A 22 -6.13 6.08 7.14
N LEU A 23 -5.36 5.01 6.93
CA LEU A 23 -5.69 3.67 7.43
C LEU A 23 -5.73 3.61 8.96
N VAL A 24 -4.75 4.21 9.65
CA VAL A 24 -4.71 4.27 11.12
C VAL A 24 -5.91 5.03 11.66
N LEU A 25 -6.21 6.20 11.11
CA LEU A 25 -7.35 7.02 11.52
C LEU A 25 -8.66 6.27 11.30
N PHE A 26 -8.84 5.67 10.12
CA PHE A 26 -10.04 4.91 9.80
C PHE A 26 -10.22 3.70 10.73
N THR A 27 -9.14 2.96 11.00
CA THR A 27 -9.15 1.84 11.96
C THR A 27 -9.56 2.31 13.34
N ALA A 28 -8.97 3.41 13.83
CA ALA A 28 -9.30 3.98 15.14
C ALA A 28 -10.75 4.46 15.21
N THR A 29 -11.26 5.13 14.16
CA THR A 29 -12.66 5.55 14.08
C THR A 29 -13.61 4.36 14.12
N VAL A 30 -13.32 3.32 13.34
CA VAL A 30 -14.14 2.10 13.30
C VAL A 30 -14.17 1.40 14.66
N ILE A 31 -13.02 1.27 15.33
CA ILE A 31 -12.94 0.73 16.70
C ILE A 31 -13.74 1.62 17.67
N GLY A 32 -13.50 2.93 17.64
CA GLY A 32 -14.15 3.91 18.52
C GLY A 32 -15.67 3.91 18.38
N LEU A 33 -16.19 3.92 17.14
CA LEU A 33 -17.63 3.83 16.88
C LEU A 33 -18.23 2.53 17.42
N ARG A 34 -17.49 1.41 17.31
CA ARG A 34 -17.94 0.11 17.83
C ARG A 34 -17.90 0.02 19.35
N THR A 35 -16.91 0.62 20.00
CA THR A 35 -16.80 0.60 21.47
C THR A 35 -17.68 1.64 22.15
N ALA A 36 -17.93 2.78 21.49
CA ALA A 36 -18.73 3.87 22.04
C ALA A 36 -20.24 3.75 21.71
N GLY A 37 -20.58 3.07 20.62
CA GLY A 37 -21.97 2.84 20.23
C GLY A 37 -22.59 1.69 21.02
N SER A 38 -23.67 1.94 21.76
CA SER A 38 -24.57 0.92 22.30
C SER A 38 -25.38 0.19 21.22
N SER A 39 -25.18 0.55 19.94
CA SER A 39 -25.88 -0.03 18.81
C SER A 39 -25.28 -1.40 18.50
N PRO A 40 -26.05 -2.49 18.68
CA PRO A 40 -25.61 -3.82 18.25
C PRO A 40 -25.23 -3.78 16.76
N PRO A 41 -24.35 -4.69 16.29
CA PRO A 41 -24.01 -4.81 14.87
C PRO A 41 -25.24 -4.61 13.98
N PRO A 42 -25.18 -3.82 12.88
CA PRO A 42 -26.32 -3.57 11.99
C PRO A 42 -26.96 -4.80 11.34
N SER A 43 -26.59 -6.00 11.76
CA SER A 43 -27.05 -7.24 11.21
C SER A 43 -26.93 -8.30 12.30
N GLN A 44 -28.07 -8.88 12.67
CA GLN A 44 -28.12 -10.33 12.80
C GLN A 44 -27.71 -10.88 11.42
N LEU A 45 -26.40 -10.91 11.16
CA LEU A 45 -25.86 -11.58 9.99
C LEU A 45 -26.47 -12.97 9.99
N ALA A 46 -26.97 -13.42 8.84
CA ALA A 46 -27.45 -14.78 8.73
C ALA A 46 -26.32 -15.72 9.21
N PRO A 47 -26.63 -16.81 9.93
CA PRO A 47 -25.61 -17.73 10.41
C PRO A 47 -24.62 -18.08 9.29
N GLY A 48 -23.33 -17.78 9.51
CA GLY A 48 -22.25 -18.03 8.54
C GLY A 48 -21.89 -16.89 7.60
N GLN A 49 -22.62 -15.77 7.56
CA GLN A 49 -22.28 -14.64 6.68
C GLN A 49 -20.97 -13.93 7.09
N SER A 50 -20.63 -13.91 8.39
CA SER A 50 -19.31 -13.45 8.86
C SER A 50 -18.18 -14.29 8.27
N ASN A 51 -18.36 -15.62 8.20
CA ASN A 51 -17.38 -16.53 7.60
C ASN A 51 -17.21 -16.26 6.10
N VAL A 52 -18.29 -15.91 5.39
CA VAL A 52 -18.20 -15.52 3.97
C VAL A 52 -17.39 -14.24 3.79
N LEU A 53 -17.59 -13.24 4.64
CA LEU A 53 -16.82 -11.99 4.59
C LEU A 53 -15.33 -12.23 4.89
N LEU A 54 -15.02 -13.05 5.90
CA LEU A 54 -13.64 -13.44 6.19
C LEU A 54 -13.03 -14.25 5.04
N LEU A 55 -13.79 -15.15 4.42
CA LEU A 55 -13.34 -15.90 3.25
C LEU A 55 -13.07 -14.96 2.06
N ALA A 56 -13.89 -13.93 1.88
CA ALA A 56 -13.66 -12.89 0.88
C ALA A 56 -12.37 -12.11 1.17
N LEU A 57 -12.08 -11.77 2.43
CA LEU A 57 -10.82 -11.14 2.83
C LEU A 57 -9.62 -12.06 2.56
N VAL A 58 -9.74 -13.36 2.86
CA VAL A 58 -8.70 -14.35 2.51
C VAL A 58 -8.50 -14.41 1.00
N GLY A 59 -9.58 -14.46 0.22
CA GLY A 59 -9.54 -14.44 -1.24
C GLY A 59 -8.86 -13.18 -1.78
N LEU A 60 -9.16 -12.02 -1.20
CA LEU A 60 -8.52 -10.75 -1.53
C LEU A 60 -7.01 -10.81 -1.25
N CYS A 61 -6.61 -11.28 -0.07
CA CYS A 61 -5.20 -11.49 0.26
C CYS A 61 -4.49 -12.44 -0.71
N VAL A 62 -5.14 -13.54 -1.10
CA VAL A 62 -4.57 -14.53 -2.05
C VAL A 62 -4.35 -13.91 -3.42
N VAL A 63 -5.25 -13.05 -3.90
CA VAL A 63 -5.13 -12.39 -5.21
C VAL A 63 -4.15 -11.22 -5.15
N GLU A 64 -4.20 -10.40 -4.10
CA GLU A 64 -3.36 -9.20 -4.02
C GLU A 64 -1.91 -9.52 -3.69
N THR A 65 -1.63 -10.58 -2.93
CA THR A 65 -0.25 -10.99 -2.61
C THR A 65 0.64 -11.17 -3.86
N PRO A 66 0.27 -11.98 -4.88
CA PRO A 66 1.07 -12.09 -6.09
C PRO A 66 1.14 -10.75 -6.85
N LEU A 67 0.06 -9.96 -6.91
CA LEU A 67 0.07 -8.64 -7.56
C LEU A 67 1.03 -7.67 -6.89
N PHE A 68 1.11 -7.68 -5.55
CA PHE A 68 2.03 -6.87 -4.76
C PHE A 68 3.51 -7.12 -5.12
N PHE A 69 3.85 -8.34 -5.56
CA PHE A 69 5.20 -8.67 -6.03
C PHE A 69 5.38 -8.51 -7.55
N LEU A 70 4.39 -8.88 -8.35
CA LEU A 70 4.48 -8.90 -9.81
C LEU A 70 4.37 -7.50 -10.43
N VAL A 71 3.42 -6.67 -9.98
CA VAL A 71 3.18 -5.36 -10.58
C VAL A 71 4.41 -4.44 -10.44
N PRO A 72 5.07 -4.32 -9.27
CA PRO A 72 6.32 -3.58 -9.16
C PRO A 72 7.44 -4.09 -10.06
N ARG A 73 7.54 -5.41 -10.28
CA ARG A 73 8.55 -5.96 -11.20
C ARG A 73 8.29 -5.54 -12.64
N MET A 74 7.02 -5.57 -13.09
CA MET A 74 6.65 -5.10 -14.43
C MET A 74 6.94 -3.61 -14.60
N ILE A 75 6.63 -2.81 -13.58
CA ILE A 75 6.92 -1.37 -13.57
C ILE A 75 8.42 -1.15 -13.70
N LEU A 76 9.23 -1.78 -12.83
CA LEU A 76 10.68 -1.62 -12.85
C LEU A 76 11.31 -2.03 -14.18
N ARG A 77 10.78 -3.06 -14.86
CA ARG A 77 11.21 -3.41 -16.23
C ARG A 77 10.98 -2.28 -17.22
N SER A 78 9.84 -1.59 -17.16
CA SER A 78 9.59 -0.43 -18.03
C SER A 78 10.49 0.77 -17.70
N TYR A 79 10.87 0.95 -16.43
CA TYR A 79 11.82 1.99 -16.01
C TYR A 79 13.27 1.66 -16.34
N ALA A 80 13.64 0.37 -16.46
CA ALA A 80 14.97 -0.03 -16.93
C ALA A 80 15.23 0.43 -18.37
N ALA A 81 14.23 0.34 -19.25
CA ALA A 81 14.34 0.88 -20.60
C ALA A 81 14.51 2.41 -20.60
N LYS A 82 13.79 3.12 -19.72
CA LYS A 82 13.94 4.58 -19.56
C LYS A 82 15.31 4.96 -19.01
N TRP A 83 15.86 4.17 -18.09
CA TRP A 83 17.20 4.36 -17.55
C TRP A 83 18.27 4.21 -18.63
N ALA A 84 18.16 3.18 -19.48
CA ALA A 84 19.09 2.96 -20.59
C ALA A 84 19.05 4.08 -21.64
N ALA A 85 17.88 4.71 -21.83
CA ALA A 85 17.70 5.83 -22.74
C ALA A 85 18.17 7.18 -22.18
N ALA A 86 18.40 7.29 -20.87
CA ALA A 86 18.82 8.52 -20.22
C ALA A 86 20.26 8.89 -20.57
N ARG A 87 20.48 10.14 -20.98
CA ARG A 87 21.75 10.66 -21.50
C ARG A 87 22.58 11.41 -20.46
N SER A 88 21.96 11.77 -19.34
CA SER A 88 22.62 12.47 -18.24
C SER A 88 22.35 11.80 -16.90
N ASP A 89 23.22 12.06 -15.93
CA ASP A 89 23.04 11.53 -14.57
C ASP A 89 21.82 12.15 -13.86
N ASP A 90 21.48 13.40 -14.18
CA ASP A 90 20.25 14.07 -13.73
C ASP A 90 18.97 13.35 -14.23
N GLU A 91 18.96 12.93 -15.49
CA GLU A 91 17.84 12.16 -16.06
C GLU A 91 17.73 10.78 -15.40
N ARG A 92 18.87 10.11 -15.19
CA ARG A 92 18.94 8.82 -14.50
C ARG A 92 18.42 8.90 -13.07
N GLU A 93 18.85 9.90 -12.30
CA GLU A 93 18.35 10.13 -10.95
C GLU A 93 16.82 10.34 -10.94
N THR A 94 16.32 11.14 -11.89
CA THR A 94 14.88 11.37 -12.06
C THR A 94 14.13 10.06 -12.31
N VAL A 95 14.63 9.21 -13.21
CA VAL A 95 14.04 7.89 -13.52
C VAL A 95 13.97 7.01 -12.26
N VAL A 96 15.04 6.93 -11.47
CA VAL A 96 15.07 6.15 -10.21
C VAL A 96 14.05 6.67 -9.20
N LEU A 97 14.01 7.99 -8.99
CA LEU A 97 13.11 8.60 -8.02
C LEU A 97 11.64 8.41 -8.42
N THR A 98 11.31 8.58 -9.71
CA THR A 98 9.96 8.32 -10.21
C THR A 98 9.60 6.84 -10.07
N ALA A 99 10.50 5.91 -10.42
CA ALA A 99 10.26 4.48 -10.30
C ALA A 99 9.99 4.08 -8.84
N LEU A 100 10.81 4.58 -7.91
CA LEU A 100 10.65 4.33 -6.48
C LEU A 100 9.32 4.88 -5.96
N GLN A 101 8.95 6.09 -6.35
CA GLN A 101 7.67 6.71 -5.97
C GLN A 101 6.48 5.89 -6.46
N VAL A 102 6.45 5.53 -7.74
CA VAL A 102 5.35 4.76 -8.35
C VAL A 102 5.22 3.39 -7.69
N VAL A 103 6.35 2.68 -7.50
CA VAL A 103 6.35 1.37 -6.84
C VAL A 103 5.86 1.45 -5.40
N ALA A 104 6.31 2.46 -4.65
CA ALA A 104 5.87 2.65 -3.27
C ALA A 104 4.37 2.90 -3.19
N ILE A 105 3.83 3.81 -4.02
CA ILE A 105 2.39 4.14 -4.03
C ILE A 105 1.55 2.91 -4.37
N ILE A 106 1.92 2.18 -5.43
CA ILE A 106 1.15 1.00 -5.86
C ILE A 106 1.17 -0.08 -4.79
N ARG A 107 2.31 -0.35 -4.16
CA ARG A 107 2.39 -1.28 -3.04
C ARG A 107 1.58 -0.81 -1.84
N GLY A 108 1.63 0.48 -1.54
CA GLY A 108 0.82 1.10 -0.48
C GLY A 108 -0.67 0.91 -0.73
N ALA A 109 -1.13 1.13 -1.96
CA ALA A 109 -2.54 1.00 -2.34
C ALA A 109 -3.07 -0.44 -2.21
N PHE A 110 -2.31 -1.46 -2.64
CA PHE A 110 -2.70 -2.87 -2.42
C PHE A 110 -2.85 -3.15 -0.91
N VAL A 111 -1.82 -2.80 -0.12
CA VAL A 111 -1.84 -3.07 1.32
C VAL A 111 -2.95 -2.31 2.04
N GLU A 112 -3.19 -1.05 1.65
CA GLU A 112 -4.30 -0.23 2.15
C GLU A 112 -5.66 -0.86 1.84
N GLY A 113 -5.85 -1.39 0.62
CA GLY A 113 -7.08 -2.08 0.21
C GLY A 113 -7.45 -3.23 1.16
N ILE A 114 -6.49 -4.11 1.47
CA ILE A 114 -6.67 -5.21 2.44
C ILE A 114 -7.02 -4.66 3.83
N GLY A 115 -6.31 -3.64 4.29
CA GLY A 115 -6.52 -3.05 5.61
C GLY A 115 -7.92 -2.44 5.75
N LEU A 116 -8.33 -1.62 4.78
CA LEU A 116 -9.65 -1.00 4.74
C LEU A 116 -10.76 -2.05 4.64
N PHE A 117 -10.58 -3.11 3.85
CA PHE A 117 -11.55 -4.18 3.76
C PHE A 117 -11.74 -4.91 5.10
N GLY A 118 -10.66 -5.18 5.83
CA GLY A 118 -10.73 -5.70 7.20
C GLY A 118 -11.48 -4.78 8.17
N CYS A 119 -11.24 -3.48 8.10
CA CYS A 119 -12.00 -2.49 8.88
C CYS A 119 -13.50 -2.53 8.55
N VAL A 120 -13.87 -2.63 7.27
CA VAL A 120 -15.28 -2.74 6.85
C VAL A 120 -15.92 -4.02 7.39
N ILE A 121 -15.22 -5.15 7.35
CA ILE A 121 -15.72 -6.41 7.92
C ILE A 121 -15.95 -6.27 9.42
N TYR A 122 -15.00 -5.73 10.17
CA TYR A 122 -15.17 -5.50 11.61
C TYR A 122 -16.33 -4.53 11.88
N MET A 123 -16.46 -3.47 11.09
CA MET A 123 -17.54 -2.50 11.22
C MET A 123 -18.92 -3.13 10.99
N ILE A 124 -19.06 -4.09 10.07
CA ILE A 124 -20.35 -4.74 9.75
C ILE A 124 -20.63 -5.91 10.71
N SER A 125 -19.68 -6.84 10.82
CA SER A 125 -19.86 -8.10 11.54
C SER A 125 -19.57 -8.03 13.04
N GLY A 126 -18.77 -7.06 13.48
CA GLY A 126 -18.23 -7.00 14.84
C GLY A 126 -17.14 -8.05 15.13
N GLU A 127 -16.72 -8.83 14.14
CA GLU A 127 -15.76 -9.93 14.30
C GLU A 127 -14.33 -9.40 14.52
N PRO A 128 -13.73 -9.54 15.72
CA PRO A 128 -12.44 -8.94 16.04
C PRO A 128 -11.29 -9.48 15.18
N LEU A 129 -11.39 -10.71 14.68
CA LEU A 129 -10.39 -11.30 13.78
C LEU A 129 -10.16 -10.47 12.51
N ALA A 130 -11.17 -9.72 12.07
CA ALA A 130 -11.04 -8.84 10.90
C ALA A 130 -10.06 -7.68 11.14
N LEU A 131 -9.75 -7.32 12.39
CA LEU A 131 -8.74 -6.29 12.73
C LEU A 131 -7.29 -6.75 12.51
N ILE A 132 -7.05 -8.05 12.29
CA ILE A 132 -5.72 -8.56 11.94
C ILE A 132 -5.26 -7.93 10.61
N ALA A 133 -6.16 -7.81 9.63
CA ALA A 133 -5.85 -7.26 8.32
C ALA A 133 -5.33 -5.80 8.37
N PRO A 134 -6.04 -4.82 8.96
CA PRO A 134 -5.50 -3.46 9.10
C PRO A 134 -4.23 -3.41 9.96
N GLY A 135 -4.11 -4.25 11.00
CA GLY A 135 -2.89 -4.32 11.82
C GLY A 135 -1.65 -4.76 11.00
N VAL A 136 -1.80 -5.84 10.21
CA VAL A 136 -0.73 -6.30 9.31
C VAL A 136 -0.46 -5.28 8.21
N ALA A 137 -1.50 -4.67 7.63
CA ALA A 137 -1.36 -3.66 6.61
C ALA A 137 -0.55 -2.45 7.10
N ILE A 138 -0.84 -1.94 8.29
CA ILE A 138 -0.08 -0.88 8.95
C ILE A 138 1.40 -1.27 9.10
N ALA A 139 1.68 -2.47 9.61
CA ALA A 139 3.05 -2.95 9.79
C ALA A 139 3.82 -3.04 8.46
N VAL A 140 3.18 -3.55 7.41
CA VAL A 140 3.76 -3.63 6.06
C VAL A 140 3.99 -2.23 5.49
N MET A 141 3.04 -1.30 5.64
CA MET A 141 3.18 0.08 5.14
C MET A 141 4.31 0.86 5.80
N ILE A 142 4.55 0.65 7.10
CA ILE A 142 5.74 1.19 7.79
C ILE A 142 7.01 0.68 7.10
N GLY A 143 7.05 -0.62 6.79
CA GLY A 143 8.14 -1.24 6.03
C GLY A 143 8.26 -0.73 4.58
N LEU A 144 7.21 -0.13 4.00
CA LEU A 144 7.22 0.42 2.64
C LEU A 144 7.77 1.84 2.54
N ILE A 145 7.92 2.57 3.65
CA ILE A 145 8.41 3.97 3.65
C ILE A 145 9.71 4.09 2.82
N PRO A 146 9.76 4.97 1.80
CA PRO A 146 10.94 5.13 0.97
C PRO A 146 12.16 5.65 1.76
N THR A 147 13.27 4.91 1.75
CA THR A 147 14.54 5.27 2.40
C THR A 147 15.63 5.53 1.35
N ARG A 148 16.73 6.18 1.77
CA ARG A 148 17.90 6.39 0.88
C ARG A 148 18.53 5.05 0.45
N GLU A 149 18.60 4.10 1.36
CA GLU A 149 19.07 2.73 1.08
C GLU A 149 18.26 2.05 -0.03
N LYS A 150 16.93 2.21 -0.02
CA LYS A 150 16.05 1.68 -1.09
C LYS A 150 16.30 2.36 -2.42
N GLN A 151 16.59 3.67 -2.43
CA GLN A 151 16.98 4.40 -3.63
C GLN A 151 18.30 3.87 -4.18
N GLU A 152 19.34 3.75 -3.34
CA GLU A 152 20.65 3.23 -3.74
C GLU A 152 20.58 1.78 -4.21
N ALA A 153 19.77 0.94 -3.55
CA ALA A 153 19.53 -0.43 -3.97
C ALA A 153 18.84 -0.48 -5.34
N LEU A 154 17.92 0.44 -5.61
CA LEU A 154 17.27 0.53 -6.92
C LEU A 154 18.23 1.02 -8.01
N THR A 155 19.05 2.03 -7.72
CA THR A 155 20.11 2.50 -8.62
C THR A 155 21.04 1.36 -9.02
N ARG A 156 21.53 0.59 -8.04
CA ARG A 156 22.39 -0.59 -8.28
C ARG A 156 21.73 -1.65 -9.17
N ARG A 157 20.42 -1.88 -8.98
CA ARG A 157 19.64 -2.83 -9.80
C ARG A 157 19.47 -2.35 -11.24
N LEU A 158 19.29 -1.04 -11.46
CA LEU A 158 19.12 -0.49 -12.81
C LEU A 158 20.46 -0.31 -13.53
N SER A 159 21.56 -0.11 -12.80
CA SER A 159 22.92 0.02 -13.38
C SER A 159 23.54 -1.32 -13.76
N SER A 160 23.02 -2.43 -13.24
CA SER A 160 23.52 -3.79 -13.50
C SER A 160 22.51 -4.52 -14.39
N PRO A 161 22.52 -4.31 -15.71
CA PRO A 161 21.60 -5.01 -16.61
C PRO A 161 21.91 -6.51 -16.57
N THR A 162 21.02 -7.27 -15.94
CA THR A 162 20.94 -8.74 -16.06
C THR A 162 20.25 -9.14 -17.34
#